data_AF-A0A074S912-F1
#
_entry.id   AF-A0A074S912-F1
#
_cell.length_a   1.000
_cell.length_b   1.000
_cell.length_c   1.000
_cell.angle_alpha   90.00
_cell.angle_beta   90.00
_cell.angle_gamma   90.00
#
_symmetry.space_group_name_H-M   'P 1'
#
loop_
_entity.id
_entity.type
_entity.pdbx_description
1 polymer ?
#
loop_
_entity_poly.entity_id
_entity_poly.type
_entity_poly.pdbx_seq_one_letter_code
_entity_poly.pdbx_strand_id
1 'polypeptide(L)'
;MHAFSGALEQSRVEPSSFTTAGSALCMTTMDPDRVARACINEYTRHPEFWPTTRSNGLAQFTVLAGIVLYDRLSDQIECVSLGTGSKCLPATKLPKSGEALHDSHAEVLARRAAVGWVYRQLQGGSEWVVDGKLREGVELWMYVSTLPCGDASTSALAINQPVEMAALKTVSPMPQPKKGTTARGRDNYNALGWLRTKPARADAPPTSSHSCSDKIALWSLVGFQGALLYQLVGPLFFSGLVIGDVLGQFSDADVEKIVGDCRRALVERLCPLPDGIQVPHELRILFTSIPFPHARSQIPESNAVSDPECTF
;
A
#
# COMPACT_ATOMS: atom_id res chain seq x y z
N MET A 1 -12.46 51.08 43.77
CA MET A 1 -11.11 50.68 44.22
C MET A 1 -11.26 49.73 45.39
N HIS A 2 -11.02 48.44 45.19
CA HIS A 2 -10.35 47.54 46.13
C HIS A 2 -10.25 46.16 45.46
N ALA A 3 -9.01 45.74 45.26
CA ALA A 3 -8.61 44.46 44.68
C ALA A 3 -8.84 43.33 45.68
N PHE A 4 -9.19 42.15 45.19
CA PHE A 4 -9.03 40.90 45.93
C PHE A 4 -8.08 39.98 45.17
N SER A 5 -6.88 39.88 45.72
CA SER A 5 -5.87 38.85 45.48
C SER A 5 -6.28 37.61 46.29
N GLY A 6 -6.27 36.44 45.66
CA GLY A 6 -6.46 35.14 46.32
C GLY A 6 -5.55 34.10 45.66
N ALA A 7 -4.61 33.59 46.43
CA ALA A 7 -3.47 32.79 46.00
C ALA A 7 -3.83 31.35 45.58
N LEU A 8 -2.96 30.78 44.75
CA LEU A 8 -2.89 29.39 44.36
C LEU A 8 -2.62 28.49 45.56
N GLU A 9 -3.44 27.44 45.73
CA GLU A 9 -3.16 26.34 46.64
C GLU A 9 -3.11 25.04 45.81
N GLN A 10 -1.90 24.48 45.71
CA GLN A 10 -1.64 23.20 45.04
C GLN A 10 -2.03 22.05 45.97
N SER A 11 -3.14 21.37 45.69
CA SER A 11 -3.47 20.09 46.33
C SER A 11 -2.89 18.93 45.52
N ARG A 12 -1.90 18.28 46.13
CA ARG A 12 -1.24 17.06 45.66
C ARG A 12 -2.18 15.88 45.91
N VAL A 13 -2.80 15.35 44.86
CA VAL A 13 -3.62 14.13 44.92
C VAL A 13 -2.70 12.92 44.75
N GLU A 14 -2.57 12.09 45.77
CA GLU A 14 -1.92 10.79 45.66
C GLU A 14 -2.81 9.80 44.89
N PRO A 15 -2.25 8.93 44.04
CA PRO A 15 -3.05 7.98 43.29
C PRO A 15 -3.52 6.83 44.18
N SER A 16 -4.83 6.73 44.35
CA SER A 16 -5.53 5.61 44.95
C SER A 16 -5.26 4.32 44.17
N SER A 17 -4.86 3.27 44.88
CA SER A 17 -4.77 1.89 44.42
C SER A 17 -6.13 1.36 43.98
N PHE A 18 -6.33 1.19 42.67
CA PHE A 18 -7.43 0.41 42.11
C PHE A 18 -6.90 -0.93 41.61
N THR A 19 -7.10 -1.95 42.43
CA THR A 19 -7.10 -3.35 41.99
C THR A 19 -8.48 -3.63 41.41
N THR A 20 -8.59 -3.82 40.09
CA THR A 20 -9.75 -4.52 39.53
C THR A 20 -9.25 -5.47 38.46
N ALA A 21 -9.50 -6.76 38.70
CA ALA A 21 -9.32 -7.82 37.73
C ALA A 21 -10.18 -7.55 36.50
N GLY A 22 -9.52 -7.31 35.36
CA GLY A 22 -10.11 -7.36 34.04
C GLY A 22 -9.22 -8.26 33.20
N SER A 23 -9.82 -9.33 32.66
CA SER A 23 -9.21 -10.19 31.64
C SER A 23 -8.54 -9.32 30.57
N ALA A 24 -7.21 -9.21 30.61
CA ALA A 24 -6.46 -8.72 29.49
C ALA A 24 -6.61 -9.80 28.41
N LEU A 25 -7.59 -9.63 27.51
CA LEU A 25 -7.50 -10.23 26.19
C LEU A 25 -6.13 -9.78 25.68
N CYS A 26 -5.17 -10.71 25.63
CA CYS A 26 -3.89 -10.48 25.00
C CYS A 26 -4.22 -10.11 23.56
N MET A 27 -4.19 -8.81 23.24
CA MET A 27 -4.43 -8.34 21.89
C MET A 27 -3.22 -8.78 21.07
N THR A 28 -3.34 -9.94 20.41
CA THR A 28 -2.28 -10.49 19.58
C THR A 28 -1.89 -9.45 18.53
N THR A 29 -0.63 -9.03 18.54
CA THR A 29 -0.10 -8.17 17.50
C THR A 29 -0.05 -8.94 16.19
N MET A 30 -0.51 -8.33 15.10
CA MET A 30 -0.54 -8.97 13.79
C MET A 30 0.87 -9.41 13.36
N ASP A 31 1.03 -10.71 13.05
CA ASP A 31 2.22 -11.24 12.39
C ASP A 31 2.14 -10.97 10.87
N PRO A 32 3.05 -10.15 10.29
CA PRO A 32 3.03 -9.86 8.86
C PRO A 32 3.17 -11.10 7.99
N ASP A 33 3.86 -12.13 8.46
CA ASP A 33 4.05 -13.37 7.69
C ASP A 33 2.75 -14.16 7.57
N ARG A 34 1.81 -14.04 8.52
CA ARG A 34 0.47 -14.64 8.39
C ARG A 34 -0.34 -13.98 7.28
N VAL A 35 -0.29 -12.66 7.18
CA VAL A 35 -0.95 -11.89 6.11
C VAL A 35 -0.39 -12.26 4.75
N ALA A 36 0.94 -12.33 4.64
CA ALA A 36 1.62 -12.75 3.41
C ALA A 36 1.27 -14.19 3.02
N ARG A 37 1.35 -15.15 3.97
CA ARG A 37 0.99 -16.55 3.73
C ARG A 37 -0.46 -16.72 3.33
N ALA A 38 -1.40 -16.00 3.94
CA ALA A 38 -2.81 -16.06 3.56
C ALA A 38 -3.02 -15.68 2.08
N CYS A 39 -2.38 -14.60 1.62
CA CYS A 39 -2.47 -14.18 0.23
C CYS A 39 -1.75 -15.13 -0.73
N ILE A 40 -0.53 -15.56 -0.38
CA ILE A 40 0.29 -16.44 -1.24
C ILE A 40 -0.35 -17.83 -1.35
N ASN A 41 -0.84 -18.40 -0.26
CA ASN A 41 -1.50 -19.71 -0.27
C ASN A 41 -2.79 -19.69 -1.08
N GLU A 42 -3.55 -18.59 -1.02
CA GLU A 42 -4.73 -18.45 -1.88
C GLU A 42 -4.32 -18.34 -3.35
N TYR A 43 -3.32 -17.51 -3.67
CA TYR A 43 -2.79 -17.38 -5.03
C TYR A 43 -2.29 -18.72 -5.61
N THR A 44 -1.62 -19.56 -4.82
CA THR A 44 -1.07 -20.83 -5.31
C THR A 44 -2.14 -21.89 -5.58
N ARG A 45 -3.37 -21.70 -5.09
CA ARG A 45 -4.52 -22.54 -5.48
C ARG A 45 -5.00 -22.27 -6.90
N HIS A 46 -4.58 -21.17 -7.51
CA HIS A 46 -5.00 -20.71 -8.82
C HIS A 46 -3.85 -20.66 -9.85
N PRO A 47 -3.33 -21.83 -10.28
CA PRO A 47 -2.25 -21.90 -11.26
C PRO A 47 -2.59 -21.26 -12.62
N GLU A 48 -3.89 -21.12 -12.95
CA GLU A 48 -4.36 -20.43 -14.15
C GLU A 48 -3.96 -18.94 -14.22
N PHE A 49 -3.61 -18.33 -13.09
CA PHE A 49 -3.16 -16.94 -13.02
C PHE A 49 -1.65 -16.79 -12.91
N TRP A 50 -0.90 -17.90 -12.95
CA TRP A 50 0.55 -17.85 -12.84
C TRP A 50 1.17 -17.27 -14.11
N PRO A 51 2.24 -16.47 -13.99
CA PRO A 51 2.96 -15.99 -15.16
C PRO A 51 3.53 -17.18 -15.94
N THR A 52 3.43 -17.11 -17.26
CA THR A 52 3.88 -18.18 -18.16
C THR A 52 5.26 -17.86 -18.73
N THR A 53 6.00 -18.88 -19.15
CA THR A 53 7.22 -18.67 -19.91
C THR A 53 6.88 -18.09 -21.28
N ARG A 54 7.61 -17.05 -21.69
CA ARG A 54 7.44 -16.44 -23.02
C ARG A 54 7.86 -17.41 -24.13
N SER A 55 7.45 -17.11 -25.36
CA SER A 55 7.85 -17.86 -26.56
C SER A 55 9.38 -17.91 -26.76
N ASN A 56 10.12 -16.95 -26.21
CA ASN A 56 11.58 -16.90 -26.23
C ASN A 56 12.26 -17.63 -25.04
N GLY A 57 11.51 -18.39 -24.24
CA GLY A 57 12.03 -19.18 -23.12
C GLY A 57 12.27 -18.38 -21.83
N LEU A 58 12.03 -17.07 -21.81
CA LEU A 58 12.21 -16.24 -20.62
C LEU A 58 11.03 -16.40 -19.64
N ALA A 59 11.37 -16.62 -18.37
CA ALA A 59 10.41 -16.66 -17.28
C ALA A 59 9.80 -15.26 -17.05
N GLN A 60 8.49 -15.21 -16.85
CA GLN A 60 7.79 -13.97 -16.49
C GLN A 60 7.65 -13.88 -14.96
N PHE A 61 7.70 -12.66 -14.46
CA PHE A 61 7.34 -12.34 -13.07
C PHE A 61 6.07 -11.50 -13.03
N THR A 62 5.46 -11.45 -11.86
CA THR A 62 4.35 -10.55 -11.57
C THR A 62 4.51 -9.93 -10.19
N VAL A 63 3.60 -9.01 -9.86
CA VAL A 63 3.41 -8.51 -8.50
C VAL A 63 2.11 -9.13 -8.00
N LEU A 64 2.09 -9.59 -6.75
CA LEU A 64 0.88 -10.03 -6.07
C LEU A 64 0.50 -8.98 -5.02
N ALA A 65 -0.79 -8.68 -4.93
CA ALA A 65 -1.36 -8.00 -3.79
C ALA A 65 -2.62 -8.74 -3.35
N GLY A 66 -2.92 -8.65 -2.06
CA GLY A 66 -4.11 -9.25 -1.49
C GLY A 66 -4.67 -8.42 -0.35
N ILE A 67 -5.94 -8.61 -0.07
CA ILE A 67 -6.61 -8.02 1.10
C ILE A 67 -7.11 -9.15 1.96
N VAL A 68 -6.76 -9.10 3.24
CA VAL A 68 -7.13 -10.11 4.24
C VAL A 68 -7.92 -9.48 5.37
N LEU A 69 -8.85 -10.25 5.92
CA LEU A 69 -9.51 -9.98 7.17
C LEU A 69 -8.81 -10.75 8.28
N TYR A 70 -8.68 -10.12 9.44
CA TYR A 70 -8.15 -10.75 10.64
C TYR A 70 -9.05 -10.47 11.82
N ASP A 71 -9.63 -11.52 12.40
CA ASP A 71 -10.37 -11.41 13.64
C ASP A 71 -9.42 -11.56 14.84
N ARG A 72 -9.19 -10.47 15.56
CA ARG A 72 -8.34 -10.47 16.76
C ARG A 72 -8.90 -11.32 17.90
N LEU A 73 -10.21 -11.62 17.89
CA LEU A 73 -10.87 -12.35 18.96
C LEU A 73 -10.79 -13.87 18.75
N SER A 74 -11.00 -14.33 17.52
CA SER A 74 -10.96 -15.76 17.15
C SER A 74 -9.63 -16.21 16.54
N ASP A 75 -8.71 -15.26 16.34
CA ASP A 75 -7.43 -15.46 15.66
C ASP A 75 -7.55 -16.01 14.23
N GLN A 76 -8.71 -15.81 13.58
CA GLN A 76 -8.98 -16.24 12.22
C GLN A 76 -8.46 -15.22 11.20
N ILE A 77 -7.92 -15.73 10.08
CA ILE A 77 -7.45 -14.92 8.96
C ILE A 77 -8.01 -15.44 7.64
N GLU A 78 -8.57 -14.56 6.83
CA GLU A 78 -9.18 -14.91 5.54
C GLU A 78 -8.70 -13.96 4.45
N CYS A 79 -8.25 -14.50 3.31
CA CYS A 79 -7.94 -13.71 2.13
C CYS A 79 -9.21 -13.49 1.30
N VAL A 80 -9.70 -12.25 1.24
CA VAL A 80 -10.98 -11.92 0.58
C VAL A 80 -10.82 -11.42 -0.86
N SER A 81 -9.61 -11.04 -1.25
CA SER A 81 -9.33 -10.64 -2.62
C SER A 81 -7.84 -10.70 -2.96
N LEU A 82 -7.56 -10.95 -4.23
CA LEU A 82 -6.22 -10.94 -4.80
C LEU A 82 -6.20 -10.06 -6.06
N GLY A 83 -5.01 -9.60 -6.42
CA GLY A 83 -4.74 -8.95 -7.70
C GLY A 83 -3.30 -9.20 -8.11
N THR A 84 -3.08 -9.42 -9.41
CA THR A 84 -1.73 -9.49 -9.99
C THR A 84 -1.59 -8.51 -11.14
N GLY A 85 -0.41 -7.89 -11.26
CA GLY A 85 -0.11 -7.02 -12.40
C GLY A 85 0.71 -5.79 -12.06
N SER A 86 1.18 -5.12 -13.11
CA SER A 86 2.14 -4.01 -13.03
C SER A 86 1.98 -2.99 -14.18
N LYS A 87 0.80 -2.97 -14.82
CA LYS A 87 0.55 -2.19 -16.04
C LYS A 87 -0.62 -1.23 -15.88
N CYS A 88 -0.62 -0.17 -16.67
CA CYS A 88 -1.69 0.82 -16.75
C CYS A 88 -2.00 1.10 -18.21
N LEU A 89 -3.23 1.51 -18.48
CA LEU A 89 -3.67 1.87 -19.81
C LEU A 89 -3.14 3.27 -20.17
N PRO A 90 -2.55 3.48 -21.37
CA PRO A 90 -2.19 4.81 -21.86
C PRO A 90 -3.38 5.76 -21.85
N ALA A 91 -3.13 7.05 -21.59
CA ALA A 91 -4.19 8.06 -21.58
C ALA A 91 -4.96 8.13 -22.92
N THR A 92 -4.28 7.85 -24.03
CA THR A 92 -4.85 7.81 -25.38
C THR A 92 -5.78 6.63 -25.64
N LYS A 93 -5.74 5.59 -24.79
CA LYS A 93 -6.56 4.38 -24.92
C LYS A 93 -7.72 4.33 -23.93
N LEU A 94 -7.93 5.38 -23.13
CA LEU A 94 -9.02 5.44 -22.17
C LEU A 94 -10.38 5.57 -22.89
N PRO A 95 -11.35 4.68 -22.65
CA PRO A 95 -12.67 4.79 -23.25
C PRO A 95 -13.48 5.89 -22.57
N LYS A 96 -14.51 6.40 -23.26
CA LYS A 96 -15.42 7.41 -22.69
C LYS A 96 -16.44 6.82 -21.71
N SER A 97 -16.75 5.53 -21.83
CA SER A 97 -17.86 4.87 -21.14
C SER A 97 -17.47 4.03 -19.91
N GLY A 98 -16.22 4.14 -19.42
CA GLY A 98 -15.78 3.44 -18.20
C GLY A 98 -15.61 1.92 -18.34
N GLU A 99 -15.49 1.41 -19.56
CA GLU A 99 -15.46 -0.03 -19.89
C GLU A 99 -14.08 -0.68 -19.74
N ALA A 100 -13.03 0.12 -19.54
CA ALA A 100 -11.65 -0.36 -19.42
C ALA A 100 -11.04 -0.02 -18.05
N LEU A 101 -10.16 -0.91 -17.57
CA LEU A 101 -9.38 -0.66 -16.37
C LEU A 101 -8.22 0.29 -16.69
N HIS A 102 -8.21 1.46 -16.05
CA HIS A 102 -7.13 2.44 -16.21
C HIS A 102 -5.82 1.93 -15.61
N ASP A 103 -5.91 1.18 -14.52
CA ASP A 103 -4.77 0.74 -13.73
C ASP A 103 -4.97 -0.71 -13.29
N SER A 104 -4.07 -1.57 -13.76
CA SER A 104 -4.03 -3.00 -13.51
C SER A 104 -2.80 -3.37 -12.68
N HIS A 105 -2.33 -2.46 -11.83
CA HIS A 105 -1.40 -2.82 -10.77
C HIS A 105 -2.09 -3.69 -9.73
N ALA A 106 -1.34 -4.66 -9.19
CA ALA A 106 -1.81 -5.65 -8.24
C ALA A 106 -2.62 -5.05 -7.08
N GLU A 107 -2.11 -4.00 -6.43
CA GLU A 107 -2.73 -3.34 -5.27
C GLU A 107 -4.08 -2.69 -5.63
N VAL A 108 -4.16 -2.15 -6.85
CA VAL A 108 -5.38 -1.52 -7.37
C VAL A 108 -6.42 -2.58 -7.70
N LEU A 109 -6.01 -3.69 -8.31
CA LEU A 109 -6.90 -4.81 -8.64
C LEU A 109 -7.42 -5.50 -7.37
N ALA A 110 -6.54 -5.79 -6.41
CA ALA A 110 -6.91 -6.36 -5.11
C ALA A 110 -7.95 -5.46 -4.41
N ARG A 111 -7.72 -4.14 -4.34
CA ARG A 111 -8.71 -3.20 -3.80
C ARG A 111 -10.05 -3.28 -4.54
N ARG A 112 -10.04 -3.26 -5.88
CA ARG A 112 -11.29 -3.30 -6.67
C ARG A 112 -12.06 -4.60 -6.42
N ALA A 113 -11.35 -5.72 -6.32
CA ALA A 113 -11.93 -7.02 -5.98
C ALA A 113 -12.49 -7.03 -4.55
N ALA A 114 -11.80 -6.44 -3.56
CA ALA A 114 -12.33 -6.29 -2.21
C ALA A 114 -13.60 -5.43 -2.16
N VAL A 115 -13.67 -4.33 -2.91
CA VAL A 115 -14.92 -3.54 -3.03
C VAL A 115 -16.06 -4.40 -3.57
N GLY A 116 -15.81 -5.20 -4.60
CA GLY A 116 -16.80 -6.16 -5.14
C GLY A 116 -17.17 -7.26 -4.13
N TRP A 117 -16.23 -7.71 -3.31
CA TRP A 117 -16.49 -8.63 -2.21
C TRP A 117 -17.43 -7.99 -1.17
N VAL A 118 -17.20 -6.74 -0.75
CA VAL A 118 -18.10 -6.05 0.20
C VAL A 118 -19.51 -5.92 -0.35
N TYR A 119 -19.68 -5.55 -1.63
CA TYR A 119 -21.02 -5.51 -2.24
C TYR A 119 -21.75 -6.86 -2.17
N ARG A 120 -21.03 -7.98 -2.38
CA ARG A 120 -21.63 -9.32 -2.24
C ARG A 120 -22.01 -9.64 -0.79
N GLN A 121 -21.18 -9.23 0.17
CA GLN A 121 -21.48 -9.41 1.59
C GLN A 121 -22.76 -8.65 2.01
N LEU A 122 -23.00 -7.46 1.46
CA LEU A 122 -24.22 -6.70 1.73
C LEU A 122 -25.50 -7.36 1.19
N GLN A 123 -25.38 -8.22 0.17
CA GLN A 123 -26.52 -8.94 -0.40
C GLN A 123 -26.80 -10.28 0.28
N GLY A 124 -25.75 -10.99 0.71
CA GLY A 124 -25.85 -12.34 1.26
C GLY A 124 -25.77 -12.43 2.78
N GLY A 125 -25.48 -11.33 3.47
CA GLY A 125 -25.05 -11.33 4.87
C GLY A 125 -23.59 -11.80 5.01
N SER A 126 -22.93 -11.37 6.09
CA SER A 126 -21.53 -11.71 6.35
C SER A 126 -21.27 -11.80 7.84
N GLU A 127 -20.46 -12.76 8.27
CA GLU A 127 -19.94 -12.80 9.65
C GLU A 127 -18.89 -11.71 9.92
N TRP A 128 -18.34 -11.13 8.85
CA TRP A 128 -17.30 -10.11 8.89
C TRP A 128 -17.85 -8.69 8.80
N VAL A 129 -18.99 -8.51 8.13
CA VAL A 129 -19.62 -7.21 7.90
C VAL A 129 -21.04 -7.25 8.45
N VAL A 130 -21.28 -6.52 9.54
CA VAL A 130 -22.57 -6.41 10.23
C VAL A 130 -23.07 -4.98 10.08
N ASP A 131 -24.31 -4.81 9.60
CA ASP A 131 -24.94 -3.50 9.36
C ASP A 131 -24.08 -2.54 8.53
N GLY A 132 -23.41 -3.09 7.51
CA GLY A 132 -22.53 -2.32 6.64
C GLY A 132 -21.24 -1.85 7.30
N LYS A 133 -20.82 -2.41 8.45
CA LYS A 133 -19.54 -2.10 9.07
C LYS A 133 -18.76 -3.38 9.32
N LEU A 134 -17.43 -3.29 9.33
CA LEU A 134 -16.62 -4.40 9.82
C LEU A 134 -17.03 -4.72 11.26
N ARG A 135 -17.21 -5.99 11.56
CA ARG A 135 -17.52 -6.48 12.90
C ARG A 135 -16.42 -6.04 13.86
N GLU A 136 -16.81 -5.72 15.09
CA GLU A 136 -15.85 -5.39 16.15
C GLU A 136 -14.80 -6.50 16.32
N GLY A 137 -13.54 -6.09 16.45
CA GLY A 137 -12.39 -6.99 16.54
C GLY A 137 -11.78 -7.39 15.19
N VAL A 138 -12.48 -7.16 14.07
CA VAL A 138 -11.97 -7.45 12.73
C VAL A 138 -11.10 -6.31 12.21
N GLU A 139 -9.90 -6.65 11.76
CA GLU A 139 -8.95 -5.79 11.08
C GLU A 139 -8.83 -6.14 9.61
N LEU A 140 -8.50 -5.17 8.78
CA LEU A 140 -8.37 -5.34 7.33
C LEU A 140 -6.97 -4.97 6.88
N TRP A 141 -6.23 -5.92 6.32
CA TRP A 141 -4.82 -5.77 6.01
C TRP A 141 -4.57 -5.95 4.52
N MET A 142 -3.68 -5.13 3.95
CA MET A 142 -3.21 -5.28 2.58
C MET A 142 -1.84 -5.96 2.57
N TYR A 143 -1.65 -6.96 1.72
CA TYR A 143 -0.34 -7.48 1.34
C TYR A 143 0.04 -6.96 -0.04
N VAL A 144 1.31 -6.61 -0.24
CA VAL A 144 1.90 -6.36 -1.56
C VAL A 144 3.26 -7.02 -1.62
N SER A 145 3.51 -7.82 -2.66
CA SER A 145 4.73 -8.62 -2.79
C SER A 145 5.98 -7.82 -3.10
N THR A 146 5.89 -6.49 -3.23
CA THR A 146 6.99 -5.57 -3.49
C THR A 146 6.62 -4.16 -3.03
N LEU A 147 7.58 -3.25 -2.99
CA LEU A 147 7.34 -1.85 -2.61
C LEU A 147 6.32 -1.18 -3.55
N PRO A 148 5.28 -0.49 -3.01
CA PRO A 148 4.33 0.24 -3.83
C PRO A 148 5.04 1.26 -4.70
N CYS A 149 4.76 1.23 -6.01
CA CYS A 149 5.42 2.14 -6.95
C CYS A 149 5.14 3.62 -6.61
N GLY A 150 6.11 4.47 -6.91
CA GLY A 150 6.09 5.87 -6.55
C GLY A 150 7.05 6.15 -5.41
N ASP A 151 6.65 7.05 -4.54
CA ASP A 151 7.48 7.66 -3.52
C ASP A 151 8.06 6.65 -2.51
N ALA A 152 7.30 5.62 -2.14
CA ALA A 152 7.72 4.57 -1.19
C ALA A 152 8.85 3.65 -1.71
N SER A 153 9.04 3.60 -3.03
CA SER A 153 10.01 2.71 -3.68
C SER A 153 11.30 3.43 -4.11
N THR A 154 11.42 4.72 -3.83
CA THR A 154 12.43 5.60 -4.44
C THR A 154 13.85 5.16 -4.10
N SER A 155 14.18 4.96 -2.82
CA SER A 155 15.52 4.54 -2.42
C SER A 155 15.89 3.15 -2.92
N ALA A 156 14.99 2.17 -2.80
CA ALA A 156 15.21 0.81 -3.30
C ALA A 156 15.55 0.79 -4.81
N LEU A 157 14.86 1.62 -5.60
CA LEU A 157 15.13 1.77 -7.02
C LEU A 157 16.43 2.50 -7.34
N ALA A 158 16.90 3.36 -6.45
CA ALA A 158 18.18 4.04 -6.59
C ALA A 158 19.35 3.10 -6.26
N ILE A 159 19.19 2.25 -5.26
CA ILE A 159 20.19 1.24 -4.86
C ILE A 159 20.39 0.21 -5.98
N ASN A 160 19.30 -0.27 -6.57
CA ASN A 160 19.35 -1.28 -7.64
C ASN A 160 19.57 -0.69 -9.05
N GLN A 161 19.95 0.60 -9.17
CA GLN A 161 20.23 1.22 -10.46
C GLN A 161 21.67 0.95 -10.89
N PRO A 162 21.92 0.56 -12.16
CA PRO A 162 23.28 0.45 -12.69
C PRO A 162 24.05 1.77 -12.52
N VAL A 163 25.33 1.67 -12.15
CA VAL A 163 26.19 2.81 -11.81
C VAL A 163 26.22 3.87 -12.93
N GLU A 164 26.23 3.44 -14.19
CA GLU A 164 26.20 4.32 -15.37
C GLU A 164 24.91 5.16 -15.46
N MET A 165 23.76 4.57 -15.11
CA MET A 165 22.47 5.26 -15.11
C MET A 165 22.30 6.19 -13.91
N ALA A 166 22.94 5.87 -12.79
CA ALA A 166 23.01 6.76 -11.63
C ALA A 166 23.88 7.99 -11.92
N ALA A 167 25.01 7.82 -12.61
CA ALA A 167 25.94 8.88 -12.97
C ALA A 167 25.37 9.92 -13.95
N LEU A 168 24.50 9.52 -14.88
CA LEU A 168 23.86 10.45 -15.82
C LEU A 168 22.88 11.44 -15.16
N LYS A 169 22.37 11.12 -13.96
CA LYS A 169 21.34 11.92 -13.27
C LYS A 169 21.89 12.89 -12.23
N THR A 170 23.12 12.69 -11.75
CA THR A 170 23.81 13.62 -10.86
C THR A 170 24.29 14.88 -11.59
N VAL A 171 24.38 14.84 -12.93
CA VAL A 171 24.94 15.91 -13.77
C VAL A 171 23.93 17.02 -14.10
N SER A 172 22.63 16.83 -13.79
CA SER A 172 21.62 17.86 -14.02
C SER A 172 20.51 17.80 -12.95
N PRO A 173 20.53 18.67 -11.93
CA PRO A 173 19.43 18.76 -10.98
C PRO A 173 18.17 19.16 -11.77
N MET A 174 17.24 18.21 -11.91
CA MET A 174 15.98 18.49 -12.58
C MET A 174 15.18 19.48 -11.72
N PRO A 175 14.59 20.52 -12.33
CA PRO A 175 13.83 21.52 -11.60
C PRO A 175 12.74 20.84 -10.76
N GLN A 176 12.63 21.27 -9.50
CA GLN A 176 11.51 20.88 -8.65
C GLN A 176 10.23 21.25 -9.41
N PRO A 177 9.25 20.36 -9.51
CA PRO A 177 8.11 20.67 -10.34
C PRO A 177 7.27 21.78 -9.66
N LYS A 178 6.33 22.40 -10.38
CA LYS A 178 5.55 23.53 -9.82
C LYS A 178 4.42 23.03 -8.90
N LYS A 179 4.24 23.64 -7.72
CA LYS A 179 3.15 23.27 -6.79
C LYS A 179 1.82 23.10 -7.54
N GLY A 180 1.13 21.98 -7.31
CA GLY A 180 -0.11 21.62 -8.03
C GLY A 180 0.10 20.82 -9.33
N THR A 181 1.34 20.48 -9.68
CA THR A 181 1.65 19.56 -10.79
C THR A 181 2.04 18.18 -10.27
N THR A 182 2.13 17.20 -11.18
CA THR A 182 2.56 15.83 -10.88
C THR A 182 3.92 15.54 -11.49
N ALA A 183 4.77 14.79 -10.78
CA ALA A 183 5.99 14.23 -11.38
C ALA A 183 5.64 12.95 -12.16
N ARG A 184 6.27 12.72 -13.31
CA ARG A 184 6.03 11.52 -14.10
C ARG A 184 6.98 10.41 -13.68
N GLY A 185 6.46 9.25 -13.32
CA GLY A 185 7.26 8.04 -13.08
C GLY A 185 8.41 8.28 -12.10
N ARG A 186 9.64 8.06 -12.60
CA ARG A 186 10.90 8.23 -11.85
C ARG A 186 11.58 9.58 -12.12
N ASP A 187 10.91 10.49 -12.81
CA ASP A 187 11.43 11.82 -13.05
C ASP A 187 11.55 12.55 -11.71
N ASN A 188 12.71 13.18 -11.51
CA ASN A 188 13.06 13.94 -10.33
C ASN A 188 12.83 13.13 -9.04
N TYR A 189 13.52 12.00 -8.87
CA TYR A 189 13.38 11.12 -7.71
C TYR A 189 13.67 11.84 -6.37
N ASN A 190 14.43 12.93 -6.39
CA ASN A 190 14.68 13.79 -5.23
C ASN A 190 13.47 14.67 -4.85
N ALA A 191 12.45 14.79 -5.70
CA ALA A 191 11.18 15.43 -5.35
C ALA A 191 10.36 14.46 -4.48
N LEU A 192 10.70 14.41 -3.19
CA LEU A 192 10.02 13.63 -2.16
C LEU A 192 8.67 14.26 -1.79
N GLY A 193 7.67 13.43 -1.46
CA GLY A 193 6.33 13.90 -1.04
C GLY A 193 5.46 14.47 -2.17
N TRP A 194 5.90 14.29 -3.42
CA TRP A 194 5.21 14.76 -4.61
C TRP A 194 4.28 13.71 -5.21
N LEU A 195 3.11 14.15 -5.70
CA LEU A 195 2.21 13.28 -6.46
C LEU A 195 2.90 12.82 -7.75
N ARG A 196 2.82 11.51 -8.01
CA ARG A 196 3.45 10.88 -9.17
C ARG A 196 2.42 10.21 -10.07
N THR A 197 2.64 10.28 -11.38
CA THR A 197 1.87 9.54 -12.39
C THR A 197 2.68 8.35 -12.92
N LYS A 198 1.98 7.34 -13.42
CA LYS A 198 2.55 6.17 -14.11
C LYS A 198 2.72 6.46 -15.62
N PRO A 199 3.54 5.68 -16.34
CA PRO A 199 4.43 4.61 -15.87
C PRO A 199 5.78 5.17 -15.38
N ALA A 200 6.55 4.33 -14.71
CA ALA A 200 7.93 4.65 -14.32
C ALA A 200 8.93 4.69 -15.50
N ARG A 201 8.54 4.11 -16.64
CA ARG A 201 9.34 4.00 -17.86
C ARG A 201 9.22 5.27 -18.70
N ALA A 202 10.35 5.87 -19.06
CA ALA A 202 10.38 7.12 -19.81
C ALA A 202 9.82 6.97 -21.24
N ASP A 203 10.12 5.83 -21.86
CA ASP A 203 9.74 5.40 -23.22
C ASP A 203 8.27 4.99 -23.37
N ALA A 204 7.60 4.60 -22.28
CA ALA A 204 6.22 4.14 -22.34
C ALA A 204 5.22 5.32 -22.47
N PRO A 205 4.10 5.18 -23.20
CA PRO A 205 3.11 6.25 -23.30
C PRO A 205 2.63 6.77 -21.93
N PRO A 206 2.39 8.09 -21.77
CA PRO A 206 1.94 8.63 -20.49
C PRO A 206 0.56 8.10 -20.10
N THR A 207 0.35 7.92 -18.80
CA THR A 207 -0.97 7.60 -18.23
C THR A 207 -1.44 8.72 -17.31
N SER A 208 -2.75 8.80 -17.07
CA SER A 208 -3.33 9.65 -16.03
C SER A 208 -3.38 8.97 -14.65
N SER A 209 -2.88 7.73 -14.53
CA SER A 209 -2.96 6.98 -13.28
C SER A 209 -1.87 7.43 -12.30
N HIS A 210 -2.27 7.74 -11.07
CA HIS A 210 -1.33 8.03 -9.98
C HIS A 210 -0.56 6.80 -9.50
N SER A 211 0.55 7.03 -8.81
CA SER A 211 1.39 5.98 -8.22
C SER A 211 0.65 5.17 -7.15
N CYS A 212 1.09 3.94 -6.86
CA CYS A 212 0.46 3.12 -5.83
C CYS A 212 0.69 3.70 -4.43
N SER A 213 1.87 4.29 -4.17
CA SER A 213 2.09 5.05 -2.92
C SER A 213 1.06 6.15 -2.75
N ASP A 214 0.77 6.90 -3.83
CA ASP A 214 -0.20 7.99 -3.78
C ASP A 214 -1.61 7.50 -3.45
N LYS A 215 -2.00 6.39 -4.07
CA LYS A 215 -3.32 5.79 -3.91
C LYS A 215 -3.51 5.19 -2.53
N ILE A 216 -2.51 4.48 -2.00
CA ILE A 216 -2.59 3.86 -0.67
C ILE A 216 -2.72 4.95 0.40
N ALA A 217 -1.91 6.01 0.34
CA ALA A 217 -2.06 7.14 1.25
C ALA A 217 -3.43 7.81 1.13
N LEU A 218 -3.99 7.96 -0.09
CA LEU A 218 -5.36 8.44 -0.25
C LEU A 218 -6.37 7.50 0.43
N TRP A 219 -6.23 6.18 0.26
CA TRP A 219 -7.13 5.20 0.89
C TRP A 219 -7.03 5.21 2.42
N SER A 220 -5.88 5.55 3.00
CA SER A 220 -5.75 5.77 4.45
C SER A 220 -6.54 6.99 4.95
N LEU A 221 -6.76 7.98 4.08
CA LEU A 221 -7.50 9.19 4.43
C LEU A 221 -9.02 9.04 4.19
N VAL A 222 -9.43 8.50 3.04
CA VAL A 222 -10.85 8.47 2.63
C VAL A 222 -11.49 7.08 2.69
N GLY A 223 -10.71 6.07 3.05
CA GLY A 223 -11.10 4.68 3.04
C GLY A 223 -10.98 4.03 1.65
N PHE A 224 -10.87 2.71 1.61
CA PHE A 224 -10.66 1.97 0.36
C PHE A 224 -11.97 1.74 -0.41
N GLN A 225 -13.13 1.85 0.23
CA GLN A 225 -14.44 1.54 -0.35
C GLN A 225 -14.81 2.41 -1.57
N GLY A 226 -14.31 3.65 -1.61
CA GLY A 226 -14.67 4.63 -2.65
C GLY A 226 -16.07 5.21 -2.48
N ALA A 227 -16.38 6.25 -3.27
CA ALA A 227 -17.55 7.11 -3.03
C ALA A 227 -18.91 6.40 -3.09
N LEU A 228 -19.09 5.44 -4.02
CA LEU A 228 -20.36 4.74 -4.19
C LEU A 228 -20.66 3.81 -3.02
N LEU A 229 -19.70 2.95 -2.66
CA LEU A 229 -19.88 2.00 -1.57
C LEU A 229 -19.96 2.73 -0.22
N TYR A 230 -19.24 3.85 -0.06
CA TYR A 230 -19.32 4.69 1.14
C TYR A 230 -20.75 5.09 1.52
N GLN A 231 -21.64 5.30 0.55
CA GLN A 231 -23.04 5.64 0.83
C GLN A 231 -23.80 4.54 1.57
N LEU A 232 -23.31 3.29 1.53
CA LEU A 232 -23.94 2.13 2.14
C LEU A 232 -23.26 1.72 3.44
N VAL A 233 -21.93 1.85 3.52
CA VAL A 233 -21.10 1.26 4.60
C VAL A 233 -20.32 2.29 5.43
N GLY A 234 -20.34 3.56 5.02
CA GLY A 234 -19.41 4.55 5.57
C GLY A 234 -17.95 4.24 5.21
N PRO A 235 -16.97 4.74 5.99
CA PRO A 235 -15.57 4.55 5.66
C PRO A 235 -15.04 3.18 6.13
N LEU A 236 -14.27 2.53 5.26
CA LEU A 236 -13.54 1.30 5.58
C LEU A 236 -12.05 1.54 5.38
N PHE A 237 -11.25 1.34 6.43
CA PHE A 237 -9.82 1.61 6.43
C PHE A 237 -8.99 0.34 6.53
N PHE A 238 -7.79 0.38 5.95
CA PHE A 238 -6.78 -0.64 6.21
C PHE A 238 -6.17 -0.42 7.60
N SER A 239 -6.13 -1.48 8.39
CA SER A 239 -5.41 -1.54 9.66
C SER A 239 -3.90 -1.58 9.46
N GLY A 240 -3.43 -2.04 8.30
CA GLY A 240 -2.03 -1.98 7.91
C GLY A 240 -1.73 -2.53 6.53
N LEU A 241 -0.48 -2.32 6.11
CA LEU A 241 0.13 -2.75 4.86
C LEU A 241 1.34 -3.63 5.18
N VAL A 242 1.37 -4.83 4.62
CA VAL A 242 2.49 -5.78 4.67
C VAL A 242 3.20 -5.78 3.32
N ILE A 243 4.49 -5.48 3.32
CA ILE A 243 5.32 -5.36 2.12
C ILE A 243 6.34 -6.51 2.06
N GLY A 244 6.33 -7.26 0.96
CA GLY A 244 7.33 -8.30 0.66
C GLY A 244 8.53 -7.77 -0.14
N ASP A 245 9.51 -8.65 -0.36
CA ASP A 245 10.66 -8.41 -1.24
C ASP A 245 11.55 -7.23 -0.82
N VAL A 246 11.72 -7.06 0.50
CA VAL A 246 12.62 -6.08 1.11
C VAL A 246 13.59 -6.79 2.06
N LEU A 247 13.07 -7.53 3.03
CA LEU A 247 13.90 -8.27 3.99
C LEU A 247 14.71 -9.36 3.26
N GLY A 248 16.01 -9.40 3.50
CA GLY A 248 16.94 -10.31 2.82
C GLY A 248 17.32 -9.90 1.39
N GLN A 249 16.74 -8.83 0.84
CA GLN A 249 17.08 -8.30 -0.50
C GLN A 249 18.01 -7.07 -0.42
N PHE A 250 18.08 -6.42 0.74
CA PHE A 250 18.83 -5.19 0.97
C PHE A 250 19.66 -5.30 2.25
N SER A 251 20.71 -4.48 2.37
CA SER A 251 21.48 -4.35 3.61
C SER A 251 20.62 -3.73 4.73
N ASP A 252 20.99 -3.92 6.00
CA ASP A 252 20.22 -3.37 7.14
C ASP A 252 20.06 -1.83 7.05
N ALA A 253 21.11 -1.13 6.64
CA ALA A 253 21.08 0.32 6.44
C ALA A 253 20.14 0.74 5.29
N ASP A 254 20.11 -0.04 4.21
CA ASP A 254 19.19 0.20 3.09
C ASP A 254 17.74 -0.11 3.47
N VAL A 255 17.50 -1.16 4.27
CA VAL A 255 16.18 -1.48 4.81
C VAL A 255 15.67 -0.33 5.67
N GLU A 256 16.48 0.21 6.58
CA GLU A 256 16.11 1.35 7.42
C GLU A 256 15.69 2.57 6.56
N LYS A 257 16.45 2.84 5.50
CA LYS A 257 16.13 3.91 4.54
C LYS A 257 14.82 3.65 3.80
N ILE A 258 14.57 2.41 3.35
CA ILE A 258 13.34 2.00 2.67
C ILE A 258 12.13 2.11 3.62
N VAL A 259 12.29 1.74 4.88
CA VAL A 259 11.26 1.92 5.92
C VAL A 259 10.93 3.40 6.07
N GLY A 260 11.94 4.27 6.14
CA GLY A 260 11.76 5.73 6.17
C GLY A 260 10.99 6.26 4.95
N ASP A 261 11.33 5.80 3.74
CA ASP A 261 10.60 6.16 2.52
C ASP A 261 9.13 5.73 2.58
N CYS A 262 8.83 4.52 3.06
CA CYS A 262 7.46 4.04 3.20
C CYS A 262 6.67 4.89 4.19
N ARG A 263 7.24 5.19 5.37
CA ARG A 263 6.58 6.04 6.39
C ARG A 263 6.27 7.42 5.84
N ARG A 264 7.27 8.05 5.21
CA ARG A 264 7.14 9.36 4.58
C ARG A 264 6.05 9.36 3.50
N ALA A 265 6.09 8.37 2.61
CA ALA A 265 5.21 8.30 1.44
C ALA A 265 3.76 7.88 1.76
N LEU A 266 3.53 7.14 2.85
CA LEU A 266 2.22 6.54 3.13
C LEU A 266 1.51 7.14 4.33
N VAL A 267 2.26 7.71 5.28
CA VAL A 267 1.73 8.20 6.56
C VAL A 267 2.08 9.68 6.77
N GLU A 268 3.37 10.02 6.84
CA GLU A 268 3.80 11.34 7.33
C GLU A 268 3.41 12.47 6.38
N ARG A 269 3.37 12.23 5.06
CA ARG A 269 2.90 13.23 4.08
C ARG A 269 1.43 13.64 4.25
N LEU A 270 0.66 12.89 5.04
CA LEU A 270 -0.71 13.21 5.40
C LEU A 270 -0.78 14.04 6.69
N CYS A 271 0.35 14.52 7.22
CA CYS A 271 0.41 15.32 8.45
C CYS A 271 1.40 16.50 8.31
N PRO A 272 0.99 17.76 8.55
CA PRO A 272 -0.37 18.21 8.80
C PRO A 272 -1.16 18.35 7.49
N LEU A 273 -2.45 17.97 7.52
CA LEU A 273 -3.39 18.39 6.48
C LEU A 273 -3.90 19.81 6.78
N PRO A 274 -4.42 20.54 5.78
CA PRO A 274 -5.05 21.85 6.00
C PRO A 274 -6.11 21.80 7.12
N ASP A 275 -6.32 22.94 7.78
CA ASP A 275 -7.16 23.07 8.97
C ASP A 275 -8.51 22.33 8.84
N GLY A 276 -8.78 21.43 9.78
CA GLY A 276 -10.05 20.70 9.90
C GLY A 276 -10.04 19.27 9.34
N ILE A 277 -9.01 18.83 8.61
CA ILE A 277 -8.92 17.43 8.14
C ILE A 277 -8.12 16.59 9.13
N GLN A 278 -8.80 15.65 9.79
CA GLN A 278 -8.17 14.67 10.67
C GLN A 278 -7.86 13.39 9.91
N VAL A 279 -6.69 12.80 10.16
CA VAL A 279 -6.37 11.44 9.71
C VAL A 279 -7.12 10.47 10.62
N PRO A 280 -8.08 9.69 10.09
CA PRO A 280 -9.01 8.90 10.92
C PRO A 280 -8.35 7.69 11.57
N HIS A 281 -7.27 7.17 10.97
CA HIS A 281 -6.57 5.98 11.40
C HIS A 281 -5.13 5.99 10.87
N GLU A 282 -4.15 5.62 11.70
CA GLU A 282 -2.75 5.48 11.27
C GLU A 282 -2.54 4.14 10.54
N LEU A 283 -2.10 4.19 9.28
CA LEU A 283 -1.76 2.98 8.53
C LEU A 283 -0.45 2.38 9.06
N ARG A 284 -0.51 1.19 9.66
CA ARG A 284 0.69 0.44 10.06
C ARG A 284 1.43 -0.11 8.84
N ILE A 285 2.74 0.02 8.81
CA ILE A 285 3.59 -0.49 7.73
C ILE A 285 4.49 -1.59 8.31
N LEU A 286 4.31 -2.81 7.83
CA LEU A 286 5.08 -3.98 8.23
C LEU A 286 5.76 -4.61 7.00
N PHE A 287 6.81 -5.38 7.25
CA PHE A 287 7.55 -6.09 6.22
C PHE A 287 7.54 -7.59 6.54
N THR A 288 7.53 -8.42 5.49
CA THR A 288 7.52 -9.88 5.62
C THR A 288 8.78 -10.47 5.00
N SER A 289 9.25 -11.57 5.58
CA SER A 289 10.34 -12.37 5.02
C SER A 289 9.84 -13.45 4.05
N ILE A 290 8.51 -13.61 3.93
CA ILE A 290 7.92 -14.67 3.11
C ILE A 290 8.04 -14.32 1.63
N PRO A 291 8.77 -15.14 0.84
CA PRO A 291 8.97 -14.86 -0.57
C PRO A 291 7.69 -15.15 -1.36
N PHE A 292 7.34 -14.25 -2.27
CA PHE A 292 6.32 -14.53 -3.28
C PHE A 292 6.97 -15.32 -4.43
N PRO A 293 6.50 -16.55 -4.75
CA PRO A 293 7.20 -17.44 -5.69
C PRO A 293 7.42 -16.89 -7.10
N HIS A 294 6.57 -15.96 -7.55
CA HIS A 294 6.68 -15.35 -8.88
C HIS A 294 7.10 -13.87 -8.84
N ALA A 295 7.75 -13.45 -7.75
CA ALA A 295 8.39 -12.14 -7.68
C ALA A 295 9.61 -12.08 -8.59
N ARG A 296 10.02 -10.85 -8.94
CA ARG A 296 11.20 -10.63 -9.79
C ARG A 296 12.48 -11.17 -9.16
N SER A 297 12.64 -11.03 -7.84
CA SER A 297 13.80 -11.54 -7.08
C SER A 297 13.92 -13.07 -7.10
N GLN A 298 12.86 -13.79 -7.47
CA GLN A 298 12.87 -15.25 -7.56
C GLN A 298 13.30 -15.75 -8.95
N ILE A 299 13.48 -14.85 -9.92
CA ILE A 299 13.94 -15.22 -11.27
C ILE A 299 15.46 -15.05 -11.35
N PRO A 300 16.23 -16.10 -11.73
CA PRO A 300 17.67 -15.99 -11.95
C PRO A 300 18.01 -14.91 -12.98
N GLU A 301 19.04 -14.10 -12.73
CA GLU A 301 19.43 -12.98 -13.60
C GLU A 301 19.71 -13.42 -15.06
N SER A 302 20.19 -14.65 -15.27
CA SER A 302 20.43 -15.22 -16.61
C SER A 302 19.15 -15.34 -17.47
N ASN A 303 17.97 -15.28 -16.86
CA ASN A 303 16.67 -15.39 -17.52
C ASN A 303 15.83 -14.09 -17.44
N ALA A 304 16.41 -12.99 -16.94
CA ALA A 304 15.72 -11.73 -16.69
C ALA A 304 16.21 -10.61 -17.62
N VAL A 305 15.96 -10.71 -18.93
CA VAL A 305 16.20 -9.56 -19.83
C VAL A 305 15.09 -8.53 -19.64
N SER A 306 15.47 -7.30 -19.30
CA SER A 306 14.57 -6.15 -19.28
C SER A 306 14.12 -5.85 -20.70
N ASP A 307 12.92 -6.30 -21.06
CA ASP A 307 12.40 -6.12 -22.41
C ASP A 307 12.03 -4.65 -22.70
N PRO A 308 12.70 -3.98 -23.65
CA PRO A 308 12.26 -2.69 -24.16
C PRO A 308 11.01 -2.83 -25.05
N GLU A 309 10.69 -4.04 -25.55
CA GLU A 309 9.62 -4.28 -26.50
C GLU A 309 8.37 -4.88 -25.83
N CYS A 310 7.65 -4.04 -25.09
CA CYS A 310 6.20 -4.22 -24.98
C CYS A 310 5.55 -2.97 -25.53
N THR A 311 5.56 -2.87 -26.86
CA THR A 311 4.72 -1.96 -27.63
C THR A 311 3.27 -2.41 -27.46
N PHE A 312 2.49 -1.62 -26.72
CA PHE A 312 1.03 -1.60 -26.84
C PHE A 312 0.63 -0.31 -27.52
#